data_AF-A0A7Y2FCB9-F1
#
_entry.id   AF-A0A7Y2FCB9-F1
#
_cell.length_a   1.000
_cell.length_b   1.000
_cell.length_c   1.000
_cell.angle_alpha   90.00
_cell.angle_beta   90.00
_cell.angle_gamma   90.00
#
_symmetry.space_group_name_H-M   'P 1'
#
loop_
_entity.id
_entity.type
_entity.pdbx_description
1 polymer ?
#
loop_
_entity_poly.entity_id
_entity_poly.type
_entity_poly.pdbx_seq_one_letter_code
_entity_poly.pdbx_strand_id
1 'polypeptide(L)' 'MRAFFEGIEDLFVNGLFWPYDFFRFMENWWSSNAVNWMFFLLGAIAMVYWILQLKKFNDRGEEDKSITAHSYL' A
#
# COMPACT_ATOMS: atom_id res chain seq x y z
N MET A 1 0.06 27.97 19.77
CA MET A 1 -0.02 27.17 18.52
C MET A 1 1.34 26.80 17.93
N ARG A 2 2.38 27.66 17.99
CA ARG A 2 3.71 27.34 17.40
C ARG A 2 4.31 26.01 17.86
N ALA A 3 4.38 25.78 19.17
CA ALA A 3 4.92 24.56 19.77
C ALA A 3 4.19 23.27 19.31
N PHE A 4 2.89 23.35 18.98
CA PHE A 4 2.16 22.19 18.47
C PHE A 4 2.64 21.79 17.07
N PHE A 5 2.84 22.77 16.18
CA PHE A 5 3.36 22.52 14.83
C PHE A 5 4.85 22.14 14.85
N GLU A 6 5.66 22.75 15.72
CA GLU A 6 7.06 22.35 15.93
C GLU A 6 7.15 20.89 16.44
N GLY A 7 6.24 20.46 17.31
CA GLY A 7 6.17 19.06 17.75
C GLY A 7 5.79 18.08 16.63
N ILE A 8 4.93 18.49 15.70
CA ILE A 8 4.62 17.69 14.49
C ILE A 8 5.86 17.60 13.60
N GLU A 9 6.51 18.73 13.32
CA GLU A 9 7.73 18.77 12.51
C GLU A 9 8.80 17.85 13.10
N ASP A 10 9.06 17.95 14.40
CA ASP A 10 10.08 17.14 15.09
C ASP A 10 9.75 15.64 15.02
N LEU A 11 8.50 15.26 15.28
CA LEU A 11 8.06 13.87 15.17
C LEU A 11 8.25 13.32 13.76
N PHE A 12 7.89 14.06 12.72
CA PHE A 12 7.97 13.56 11.35
C PHE A 12 9.38 13.63 10.78
N VAL A 13 10.08 14.75 10.92
CA VAL A 13 11.41 14.94 10.31
C VAL A 13 12.48 14.21 11.09
N ASN A 14 12.59 14.47 12.41
CA ASN A 14 13.65 13.92 13.24
C ASN A 14 13.30 12.55 13.83
N GLY A 15 12.01 12.22 13.94
CA GLY A 15 11.52 10.95 14.48
C GLY A 15 11.23 9.89 13.42
N LEU A 16 10.20 10.08 12.59
CA LEU A 16 9.69 9.06 11.67
C LEU A 16 10.47 8.99 10.36
N PHE A 17 10.91 10.14 9.84
CA PHE A 17 11.54 10.27 8.53
C PHE A 17 13.05 10.51 8.59
N TRP A 18 13.67 10.38 9.76
CA TRP A 18 15.13 10.48 9.93
C TRP A 18 15.94 9.67 8.90
N PRO A 19 15.53 8.46 8.44
CA PRO A 19 16.33 7.72 7.47
C PRO A 19 16.38 8.39 6.09
N TYR A 20 15.42 9.25 5.76
CA TYR A 20 15.37 9.93 4.46
C TYR A 20 16.49 10.96 4.29
N ASP A 21 17.05 11.50 5.37
CA ASP A 21 18.25 12.34 5.30
C ASP A 21 19.46 11.54 4.79
N PHE A 22 19.59 10.28 5.20
CA PHE A 22 20.63 9.39 4.67
C PHE A 22 20.40 9.09 3.19
N PHE A 23 19.17 8.71 2.81
CA PHE A 23 18.84 8.38 1.41
C PHE A 23 19.01 9.56 0.46
N ARG A 24 18.80 10.80 0.93
CA ARG A 24 18.92 12.03 0.13
C ARG A 24 20.30 12.21 -0.50
N PHE A 25 21.36 11.78 0.17
CA PHE A 25 22.74 11.97 -0.30
C PHE A 25 23.30 10.77 -1.07
N MET A 26 22.48 9.74 -1.30
CA MET A 26 22.86 8.60 -2.13
C MET A 26 22.76 8.95 -3.61
N GLU A 27 23.81 8.70 -4.38
CA GLU A 27 23.84 8.92 -5.83
C GLU A 27 23.10 7.82 -6.62
N ASN A 28 23.07 6.60 -6.08
CA ASN A 28 22.45 5.47 -6.75
C ASN A 28 20.92 5.55 -6.64
N TRP A 29 20.26 5.76 -7.77
CA TRP A 29 18.79 5.88 -7.86
C TRP A 29 18.03 4.75 -7.18
N TRP A 30 18.49 3.50 -7.31
CA TRP A 30 17.82 2.34 -6.70
C TRP A 30 17.92 2.38 -5.17
N SER A 31 19.12 2.66 -4.66
CA SER A 31 19.36 2.74 -3.22
C SER A 31 18.62 3.92 -2.58
N SER A 32 18.60 5.10 -3.21
CA SER A 32 17.87 6.28 -2.70
C SER A 32 16.35 6.04 -2.65
N ASN A 33 15.83 5.09 -3.43
CA ASN A 33 14.41 4.74 -3.50
C ASN A 33 14.07 3.42 -2.79
N ALA A 34 14.97 2.86 -1.97
CA ALA A 34 14.78 1.54 -1.35
C ALA A 34 13.46 1.44 -0.54
N VAL A 35 13.09 2.50 0.18
CA VAL A 35 11.84 2.53 0.96
C VAL A 35 10.61 2.51 0.05
N ASN A 36 10.64 3.27 -1.06
CA ASN A 36 9.57 3.27 -2.06
C ASN A 36 9.38 1.88 -2.68
N TRP A 37 10.50 1.23 -3.05
CA TRP A 37 10.49 -0.14 -3.56
C TRP A 37 9.92 -1.14 -2.55
N MET A 38 10.30 -1.01 -1.27
CA MET A 38 9.76 -1.84 -0.20
C MET A 38 8.24 -1.71 -0.08
N PHE A 39 7.70 -0.48 -0.02
CA PHE A 39 6.25 -0.27 0.06
C PHE A 39 5.52 -0.78 -1.18
N PHE A 40 6.09 -0.56 -2.37
CA PHE A 40 5.53 -1.07 -3.61
C PHE A 40 5.46 -2.61 -3.60
N LEU A 41 6.55 -3.29 -3.21
CA LEU A 41 6.60 -4.75 -3.15
C LEU A 41 5.64 -5.31 -2.12
N LEU A 42 5.55 -4.71 -0.93
CA LEU A 42 4.59 -5.11 0.10
C LEU A 42 3.15 -4.97 -0.40
N GLY A 43 2.83 -3.85 -1.04
CA GLY A 43 1.51 -3.62 -1.65
C GLY A 43 1.20 -4.61 -2.77
N ALA A 44 2.16 -4.88 -3.65
CA ALA A 44 2.02 -5.85 -4.74
C ALA A 44 1.79 -7.27 -4.20
N ILE A 45 2.55 -7.71 -3.19
CA ILE A 45 2.37 -9.02 -2.55
C ILE A 45 0.98 -9.11 -1.90
N ALA A 46 0.57 -8.10 -1.15
CA ALA A 46 -0.76 -8.07 -0.52
C ALA A 46 -1.89 -8.13 -1.57
N MET A 47 -1.76 -7.39 -2.67
CA MET A 47 -2.72 -7.41 -3.77
C MET A 47 -2.79 -8.79 -4.44
N VAL A 48 -1.65 -9.38 -4.78
CA VAL A 48 -1.59 -10.74 -5.37
C VAL A 48 -2.21 -11.76 -4.42
N TYR A 49 -1.88 -11.71 -3.13
CA TYR A 49 -2.49 -12.55 -2.11
C TYR A 49 -4.02 -12.42 -2.12
N TRP A 50 -4.54 -11.19 -2.16
CA TRP A 50 -5.98 -10.95 -2.10
C TRP A 50 -6.71 -11.43 -3.35
N ILE A 51 -6.15 -11.21 -4.54
CA ILE A 51 -6.70 -11.75 -5.80
C ILE A 51 -6.73 -13.28 -5.76
N LEU A 52 -5.69 -13.92 -5.24
CA LEU A 52 -5.66 -15.38 -5.09
C LEU A 52 -6.70 -15.88 -4.08
N GLN A 53 -6.97 -15.14 -3.01
CA GLN A 53 -8.06 -15.47 -2.09
C GLN A 53 -9.41 -15.39 -2.81
N LEU A 54 -9.72 -14.28 -3.48
CA LEU A 54 -10.96 -14.12 -4.25
C LEU A 54 -11.14 -15.24 -5.28
N LYS A 55 -10.06 -15.61 -5.98
CA LYS A 55 -10.09 -16.75 -6.92
C LYS A 55 -10.47 -18.05 -6.21
N LYS A 56 -9.91 -18.35 -5.04
CA LYS A 56 -10.29 -19.55 -4.26
C LYS A 56 -11.77 -19.54 -3.86
N PHE A 57 -12.37 -18.39 -3.58
CA PHE A 57 -13.81 -18.30 -3.29
C PHE A 57 -14.63 -18.58 -4.55
N ASN A 58 -14.28 -17.94 -5.67
CA ASN A 58 -14.93 -18.15 -6.95
C ASN A 58 -14.86 -19.61 -7.43
N ASP A 59 -13.70 -20.27 -7.25
CA ASP A 59 -13.46 -21.63 -7.73
C ASP A 59 -14.21 -22.69 -6.90
N ARG A 60 -14.72 -22.37 -5.70
CA ARG A 60 -15.54 -23.31 -4.90
C ARG A 60 -16.95 -23.49 -5.44
N GLY A 61 -17.44 -22.59 -6.30
CA GLY A 61 -18.78 -22.70 -6.89
C GLY A 61 -19.93 -22.61 -5.88
N GLU A 62 -19.66 -22.14 -4.66
CA GLU A 62 -20.64 -21.96 -3.58
C GLU A 62 -21.46 -20.66 -3.74
N GLU A 63 -21.03 -19.76 -4.64
CA GLU A 63 -21.71 -18.49 -4.90
C GLU A 63 -22.94 -18.69 -5.80
N ASP A 64 -24.10 -18.22 -5.37
CA ASP A 64 -25.28 -18.10 -6.23
C ASP A 64 -25.05 -16.99 -7.25
N LYS A 65 -24.91 -17.39 -8.52
CA LYS A 65 -24.73 -16.50 -9.68
C LYS A 65 -26.00 -16.36 -10.51
N SER A 66 -27.16 -16.74 -9.96
CA SER A 66 -28.44 -16.56 -10.62
C SER A 66 -28.69 -15.08 -10.88
N ILE A 67 -29.00 -14.77 -12.13
CA ILE A 67 -29.24 -13.39 -12.57
C ILE A 67 -30.72 -13.10 -12.32
N THR A 68 -31.02 -12.14 -11.43
CA THR A 68 -32.38 -11.61 -11.24
C THR A 68 -32.70 -10.55 -12.31
N ALA A 69 -32.60 -10.94 -13.58
CA ALA A 69 -33.04 -10.07 -14.67
C ALA A 69 -34.56 -10.12 -14.77
N HIS A 70 -35.21 -8.95 -14.75
CA HIS A 70 -36.63 -8.86 -15.08
C HIS A 70 -36.78 -9.19 -16.56
N SER A 71 -37.70 -10.10 -16.92
CA SER A 71 -38.07 -10.31 -18.31
C SER A 71 -38.58 -8.98 -18.87
N TYR A 72 -37.96 -8.48 -19.94
CA TYR A 72 -38.57 -7.45 -20.78
C TYR A 72 -39.60 -8.16 -21.67
N LEU A 73 -40.80 -7.58 -21.74
CA LEU A 73 -41.98 -8.11 -22.44
C LEU A 73 -41.68 -8.59 -23.87
#